data_AF-Q3LRV7-F1
#
_entry.id   AF-Q3LRV7-F1
#
_cell.length_a   1.000
_cell.length_b   1.000
_cell.length_c   1.000
_cell.angle_alpha   90.00
_cell.angle_beta   90.00
_cell.angle_gamma   90.00
#
_symmetry.space_group_name_H-M   'P 1'
#
loop_
_entity.id
_entity.type
_entity.pdbx_description
1 polymer ?
#
loop_
_entity_poly.entity_id
_entity_poly.type
_entity_poly.pdbx_seq_one_letter_code
_entity_poly.pdbx_strand_id
1 'polypeptide(L)'
;FRWFAEEAVRISGDHTTTGDGANRIIVTREPVGPCVLITPWNFPLAMGTRKIAPAVAAGCTMVLKPAPQTPLTSLALAAILQESGLPEGVLNVVNTTDAATVVQRWMRSGRARKISFTGSTGVGKVLLRQAADTVMRSSMELGGNA
;
A
#
# COMPACT_ATOMS: atom_id res chain seq x y z
N PHE A 1 -4.21 -10.39 8.20
CA PHE A 1 -4.29 -11.25 7.01
C PHE A 1 -5.65 -11.92 6.87
N ARG A 2 -6.11 -12.72 7.86
CA ARG A 2 -7.42 -13.42 7.80
C ARG A 2 -8.56 -12.59 7.19
N TRP A 3 -8.88 -11.44 7.77
CA TRP A 3 -9.93 -10.56 7.26
C TRP A 3 -9.76 -10.23 5.76
N PHE A 4 -8.60 -9.71 5.36
CA PHE A 4 -8.38 -9.33 3.96
C PHE A 4 -8.27 -10.51 3.00
N ALA A 5 -7.90 -11.71 3.48
CA ALA A 5 -7.96 -12.92 2.66
C ALA A 5 -9.42 -13.30 2.34
N GLU A 6 -10.32 -13.16 3.33
CA GLU A 6 -11.75 -13.35 3.12
C GLU A 6 -12.34 -12.26 2.21
N GLU A 7 -11.86 -11.02 2.29
CA GLU A 7 -12.30 -9.91 1.42
C GLU A 7 -11.78 -10.00 -0.03
N ALA A 8 -10.70 -10.74 -0.29
CA ALA A 8 -10.14 -10.88 -1.64
C ALA A 8 -11.14 -11.46 -2.65
N VAL A 9 -12.08 -12.28 -2.18
CA VAL A 9 -13.16 -12.86 -3.00
C VAL A 9 -14.47 -12.07 -2.94
N ARG A 10 -14.46 -10.87 -2.34
CA ARG A 10 -15.63 -9.99 -2.15
C ARG A 10 -15.43 -8.58 -2.72
N ILE A 11 -14.56 -8.44 -3.71
CA ILE A 11 -14.36 -7.17 -4.41
C ILE A 11 -15.54 -6.97 -5.39
N SER A 12 -16.64 -6.44 -4.89
CA SER A 12 -17.87 -6.26 -5.66
C SER A 12 -17.81 -5.09 -6.64
N GLY A 13 -18.46 -5.28 -7.78
CA GLY A 13 -18.83 -4.24 -8.73
C GLY A 13 -20.26 -3.72 -8.51
N ASP A 14 -20.76 -3.00 -9.50
CA ASP A 14 -22.16 -2.55 -9.56
C ASP A 14 -22.70 -2.69 -11.00
N HIS A 15 -24.02 -2.81 -11.15
CA HIS A 15 -24.70 -2.82 -12.44
C HIS A 15 -26.02 -2.06 -12.34
N THR A 16 -26.17 -1.03 -13.16
CA THR A 16 -27.39 -0.22 -13.25
C THR A 16 -27.75 0.08 -14.70
N THR A 17 -28.90 0.71 -14.93
CA THR A 17 -29.29 1.25 -16.24
C THR A 17 -29.08 2.76 -16.28
N THR A 18 -28.84 3.32 -17.46
CA THR A 18 -28.86 4.78 -17.64
C THR A 18 -30.24 5.34 -17.32
N GLY A 19 -30.32 6.64 -17.00
CA GLY A 19 -31.58 7.29 -16.61
C GLY A 19 -32.66 7.28 -17.70
N ASP A 20 -32.26 7.16 -18.97
CA ASP A 20 -33.14 6.98 -20.13
C ASP A 20 -33.50 5.51 -20.40
N GLY A 21 -32.94 4.56 -19.64
CA GLY A 21 -33.14 3.13 -19.78
C GLY A 21 -32.46 2.49 -21.01
N ALA A 22 -31.75 3.27 -21.83
CA ALA A 22 -31.24 2.79 -23.12
C ALA A 22 -29.96 1.95 -23.01
N ASN A 23 -29.15 2.18 -21.97
CA ASN A 23 -27.85 1.54 -21.80
C ASN A 23 -27.72 0.88 -20.42
N ARG A 24 -26.79 -0.08 -20.34
CA ARG A 24 -26.36 -0.70 -19.09
C ARG A 24 -25.02 -0.10 -18.67
N ILE A 25 -24.91 0.22 -17.39
CA ILE A 25 -23.68 0.69 -16.75
C ILE A 25 -23.16 -0.46 -15.89
N ILE A 26 -21.92 -0.88 -16.14
CA ILE A 26 -21.21 -1.87 -15.35
C ILE A 26 -20.02 -1.18 -14.68
N VAL A 27 -19.90 -1.36 -13.36
CA VAL A 27 -18.75 -0.90 -12.59
C VAL A 27 -17.99 -2.11 -12.10
N THR A 28 -16.72 -2.24 -12.48
CA THR A 28 -15.79 -3.22 -11.94
C THR A 28 -14.73 -2.54 -11.08
N ARG A 29 -13.97 -3.34 -10.33
CA ARG A 29 -12.87 -2.86 -9.49
C ARG A 29 -11.62 -3.66 -9.83
N GLU A 30 -10.53 -2.95 -10.08
CA GLU A 30 -9.23 -3.54 -10.42
C GLU A 30 -8.14 -3.03 -9.46
N PRO A 31 -7.05 -3.79 -9.27
CA PRO A 31 -5.89 -3.32 -8.52
C PRO A 31 -5.38 -2.00 -9.06
N VAL A 32 -4.96 -1.12 -8.16
CA VAL A 32 -4.32 0.15 -8.55
C VAL A 32 -2.94 -0.08 -9.20
N GLY A 33 -2.31 -1.23 -8.93
CA GLY A 33 -0.95 -1.55 -9.38
C GLY A 33 0.10 -1.39 -8.27
N PRO A 34 1.38 -1.15 -8.63
CA PRO A 34 2.49 -1.14 -7.67
C PRO A 34 2.35 -0.08 -6.57
N CYS A 35 2.50 -0.51 -5.32
CA CYS A 35 2.35 0.31 -4.12
C CYS A 35 3.70 0.57 -3.43
N VAL A 36 3.88 1.79 -2.94
CA VAL A 36 4.95 2.17 -2.01
C VAL A 36 4.36 2.19 -0.60
N LEU A 37 4.88 1.33 0.27
CA LEU A 37 4.43 1.19 1.66
C LEU A 37 5.53 1.67 2.61
N ILE A 38 5.17 2.51 3.57
CA ILE A 38 6.12 3.04 4.56
C ILE A 38 5.48 2.92 5.94
N THR A 39 6.19 2.29 6.88
CA THR A 39 5.69 1.99 8.22
C THR A 39 6.58 2.58 9.32
N PRO A 40 5.97 3.01 10.45
CA PRO A 40 6.68 3.55 11.60
C PRO A 40 7.19 2.43 12.51
N TRP A 41 7.93 2.81 13.55
CA TRP A 41 8.57 1.88 14.48
C TRP A 41 7.66 1.38 15.61
N ASN A 42 6.58 2.08 15.94
CA ASN A 42 5.79 1.87 17.16
C ASN A 42 4.96 0.58 17.17
N PHE A 43 4.44 0.16 16.02
CA PHE A 43 3.73 -1.12 15.86
C PHE A 43 4.22 -1.85 14.60
N PRO A 44 5.45 -2.38 14.61
CA PRO A 44 6.15 -2.77 13.39
C PRO A 44 5.45 -3.91 12.64
N LEU A 45 4.81 -4.84 13.36
CA LEU A 45 4.00 -5.89 12.74
C LEU A 45 2.66 -5.34 12.23
N ALA A 46 1.87 -4.72 13.11
CA ALA A 46 0.50 -4.32 12.78
C ALA A 46 0.43 -3.27 11.66
N MET A 47 1.36 -2.31 11.63
CA MET A 47 1.42 -1.30 10.57
C MET A 47 1.79 -1.91 9.21
N GLY A 48 2.67 -2.93 9.20
CA GLY A 48 3.00 -3.68 8.00
C GLY A 48 1.79 -4.47 7.50
N THR A 49 1.17 -5.28 8.36
CA THR A 49 0.07 -6.17 7.96
C THR A 49 -1.17 -5.40 7.49
N ARG A 50 -1.51 -4.25 8.11
CA ARG A 50 -2.63 -3.39 7.67
C ARG A 50 -2.41 -2.74 6.30
N LYS A 51 -1.20 -2.77 5.76
CA LYS A 51 -0.87 -2.26 4.42
C LYS A 51 -0.68 -3.39 3.41
N ILE A 52 0.08 -4.43 3.77
CA ILE A 52 0.38 -5.58 2.90
C ILE A 52 -0.88 -6.40 2.62
N ALA A 53 -1.64 -6.75 3.65
CA ALA A 53 -2.78 -7.65 3.51
C ALA A 53 -3.85 -7.15 2.52
N PRO A 54 -4.33 -5.89 2.59
CA PRO A 54 -5.26 -5.38 1.58
C PRO A 54 -4.63 -5.21 0.19
N ALA A 55 -3.32 -4.91 0.11
CA ALA A 55 -2.64 -4.77 -1.18
C ALA A 55 -2.56 -6.11 -1.91
N VAL A 56 -2.19 -7.19 -1.21
CA VAL A 56 -2.18 -8.56 -1.76
C VAL A 56 -3.60 -8.99 -2.12
N ALA A 57 -4.58 -8.79 -1.23
CA ALA A 57 -5.97 -9.16 -1.48
C ALA A 57 -6.56 -8.48 -2.72
N ALA A 58 -6.19 -7.21 -2.97
CA ALA A 58 -6.62 -6.47 -4.15
C ALA A 58 -5.87 -6.85 -5.44
N GLY A 59 -4.80 -7.66 -5.38
CA GLY A 59 -3.96 -8.02 -6.53
C GLY A 59 -2.87 -7.00 -6.86
N CYS A 60 -2.41 -6.20 -5.89
CA CYS A 60 -1.31 -5.25 -6.08
C CYS A 60 0.05 -5.90 -5.78
N THR A 61 1.12 -5.32 -6.32
CA THR A 61 2.52 -5.57 -5.89
C THR A 61 3.01 -4.40 -5.05
N MET A 62 4.08 -4.58 -4.27
CA MET A 62 4.54 -3.56 -3.33
C MET A 62 6.03 -3.61 -3.00
N VAL A 63 6.54 -2.41 -2.70
CA VAL A 63 7.79 -2.21 -1.98
C VAL A 63 7.48 -1.65 -0.59
N LEU A 64 8.07 -2.23 0.45
CA LEU A 64 7.92 -1.82 1.85
C LEU A 64 9.23 -1.27 2.39
N LYS A 65 9.20 -0.04 2.91
CA LYS A 65 10.28 0.56 3.69
C LYS A 65 9.89 0.65 5.16
N PRO A 66 10.34 -0.28 6.03
CA PRO A 66 10.07 -0.22 7.46
C PRO A 66 10.96 0.83 8.15
N ALA A 67 10.59 1.23 9.36
CA ALA A 67 11.44 2.08 10.18
C ALA A 67 12.78 1.38 10.48
N PRO A 68 13.93 2.08 10.40
CA PRO A 68 15.26 1.48 10.61
C PRO A 68 15.49 0.96 12.04
N GLN A 69 14.68 1.41 13.01
CA GLN A 69 14.75 0.95 14.40
C GLN A 69 14.16 -0.46 14.60
N THR A 70 13.18 -0.86 13.80
CA THR A 70 12.45 -2.13 13.96
C THR A 70 12.27 -2.91 12.65
N PRO A 71 13.34 -3.08 11.83
CA PRO A 71 13.20 -3.67 10.51
C PRO A 71 12.99 -5.19 10.53
N LEU A 72 13.51 -5.87 11.55
CA LEU A 72 13.55 -7.33 11.63
C LEU A 72 12.15 -7.96 11.59
N THR A 73 11.14 -7.31 12.19
CA THR A 73 9.75 -7.77 12.15
C THR A 73 9.19 -7.80 10.73
N SER A 74 9.53 -6.82 9.90
CA SER A 74 9.07 -6.78 8.50
C SER A 74 9.78 -7.83 7.64
N LEU A 75 11.06 -8.09 7.90
CA LEU A 75 11.82 -9.16 7.24
C LEU A 75 11.26 -10.54 7.60
N ALA A 76 11.01 -10.80 8.89
CA ALA A 76 10.40 -12.05 9.34
C ALA A 76 9.00 -12.26 8.74
N LEU A 77 8.19 -11.20 8.67
CA LEU A 77 6.88 -11.28 8.01
C LEU A 77 7.01 -11.60 6.52
N ALA A 78 7.97 -10.99 5.81
CA ALA A 78 8.20 -11.28 4.40
C ALA A 78 8.61 -12.74 4.16
N ALA A 79 9.49 -13.29 5.01
CA ALA A 79 9.87 -14.70 4.97
C ALA A 79 8.66 -15.63 5.16
N ILE A 80 7.81 -15.37 6.17
CA ILE A 80 6.59 -16.14 6.40
C ILE A 80 5.63 -16.08 5.19
N LEU A 81 5.50 -14.92 4.55
CA LEU A 81 4.63 -14.77 3.38
C LEU A 81 5.19 -15.53 2.17
N GLN A 82 6.51 -15.53 1.99
CA GLN A 82 7.18 -16.32 0.96
C GLN A 82 6.99 -17.83 1.20
N GLU A 83 7.17 -18.30 2.44
CA GLU A 83 6.88 -19.68 2.84
C GLU A 83 5.40 -20.05 2.61
N SER A 84 4.50 -19.08 2.78
CA SER A 84 3.07 -19.23 2.52
C SER A 84 2.70 -19.21 1.03
N GLY A 85 3.68 -19.09 0.13
CA GLY A 85 3.48 -19.13 -1.32
C GLY A 85 3.21 -17.78 -1.99
N LEU A 86 3.48 -16.65 -1.32
CA LEU A 86 3.44 -15.34 -1.97
C LEU A 86 4.51 -15.31 -3.09
N PRO A 87 4.14 -15.05 -4.36
CA PRO A 87 5.12 -15.08 -5.45
C PRO A 87 6.24 -14.07 -5.28
N GLU A 88 7.43 -14.42 -5.77
CA GLU A 88 8.60 -13.54 -5.76
C GLU A 88 8.28 -12.20 -6.44
N GLY A 89 8.78 -11.10 -5.85
CA GLY A 89 8.58 -9.76 -6.37
C GLY A 89 7.23 -9.13 -6.04
N VAL A 90 6.24 -9.87 -5.50
CA VAL A 90 4.97 -9.28 -5.05
C VAL A 90 5.17 -8.38 -3.83
N LEU A 91 5.99 -8.81 -2.87
CA LEU A 91 6.42 -8.01 -1.73
C LEU A 91 7.94 -7.94 -1.70
N ASN A 92 8.49 -6.72 -1.69
CA ASN A 92 9.92 -6.49 -1.51
C ASN A 92 10.12 -5.59 -0.30
N VAL A 93 10.95 -6.00 0.66
CA VAL A 93 11.26 -5.20 1.85
C VAL A 93 12.63 -4.56 1.68
N VAL A 94 12.71 -3.23 1.81
CA VAL A 94 13.96 -2.49 1.63
C VAL A 94 14.26 -1.68 2.88
N ASN A 95 15.33 -2.08 3.56
CA ASN A 95 15.84 -1.40 4.74
C ASN A 95 16.80 -0.29 4.30
N THR A 96 16.66 0.89 4.91
CA THR A 96 17.53 2.03 4.62
C THR A 96 17.51 3.01 5.80
N THR A 97 18.65 3.64 6.04
CA THR A 97 18.78 4.82 6.91
C THR A 97 18.48 6.12 6.17
N ASP A 98 18.61 6.14 4.84
CA ASP A 98 18.21 7.24 3.96
C ASP A 98 16.85 6.97 3.33
N ALA A 99 15.79 7.22 4.11
CA ALA A 99 14.42 7.00 3.67
C ALA A 99 13.99 7.99 2.57
N ALA A 100 14.47 9.23 2.63
CA ALA A 100 14.02 10.30 1.74
C ALA A 100 14.41 10.02 0.28
N THR A 101 15.69 9.72 0.04
CA THR A 101 16.21 9.44 -1.31
C THR A 101 15.55 8.20 -1.91
N VAL A 102 15.45 7.11 -1.14
CA VAL A 102 14.90 5.84 -1.62
C VAL A 102 13.43 5.98 -1.99
N VAL A 103 12.62 6.57 -1.09
CA VAL A 103 11.17 6.72 -1.32
C VAL A 103 10.90 7.69 -2.47
N GLN A 104 11.61 8.82 -2.53
CA GLN A 104 11.45 9.79 -3.62
C GLN A 104 11.72 9.15 -4.98
N ARG A 105 12.77 8.32 -5.09
CA ARG A 105 13.09 7.60 -6.33
C ARG A 105 11.99 6.63 -6.73
N TRP A 106 11.41 5.90 -5.78
CA TRP A 106 10.29 5.00 -6.08
C TRP A 106 9.05 5.76 -6.53
N MET A 107 8.71 6.87 -5.85
CA MET A 107 7.54 7.68 -6.21
C MET A 107 7.69 8.30 -7.61
N ARG A 108 8.91 8.71 -7.98
CA ARG A 108 9.24 9.28 -9.30
C ARG A 108 9.52 8.26 -10.41
N SER A 109 9.41 6.97 -10.11
CA SER A 109 9.77 5.90 -11.07
C SER A 109 8.84 5.80 -12.29
N GLY A 110 7.69 6.48 -12.28
CA GLY A 110 6.63 6.30 -13.28
C GLY A 110 5.87 4.97 -13.17
N ARG A 111 6.30 4.05 -12.29
CA ARG A 111 5.70 2.72 -12.08
C ARG A 111 4.80 2.67 -10.84
N ALA A 112 5.15 3.42 -9.79
CA ALA A 112 4.32 3.50 -8.59
C ALA A 112 2.94 4.09 -8.91
N ARG A 113 1.90 3.54 -8.29
CA ARG A 113 0.50 3.96 -8.47
C ARG A 113 -0.18 4.36 -7.16
N LYS A 114 0.37 3.91 -6.03
CA LYS A 114 -0.14 4.21 -4.71
C LYS A 114 0.97 4.39 -3.68
N ILE A 115 0.83 5.38 -2.80
CA ILE A 115 1.62 5.55 -1.58
C ILE A 115 0.73 5.30 -0.36
N SER A 116 1.22 4.53 0.61
CA SER A 116 0.58 4.32 1.91
C SER A 116 1.59 4.54 3.02
N PHE A 117 1.38 5.60 3.79
CA PHE A 117 2.30 6.03 4.84
C PHE A 117 1.59 6.09 6.18
N THR A 118 2.27 5.61 7.22
CA THR A 118 1.91 5.90 8.60
C THR A 118 3.13 6.51 9.30
N GLY A 119 2.96 7.64 9.98
CA GLY A 119 4.06 8.33 10.64
C GLY A 119 3.75 9.79 10.98
N SER A 120 4.76 10.66 11.00
CA SER A 120 4.56 12.06 11.41
C SER A 120 3.82 12.89 10.37
N THR A 121 3.03 13.86 10.84
CA THR A 121 2.29 14.78 9.96
C THR A 121 3.20 15.58 9.04
N GLY A 122 4.39 15.97 9.52
CA GLY A 122 5.39 16.69 8.71
C GLY A 122 5.85 15.88 7.50
N VAL A 123 6.20 14.61 7.69
CA VAL A 123 6.61 13.71 6.60
C VAL A 123 5.44 13.39 5.68
N GLY A 124 4.23 13.18 6.22
CA GLY A 124 3.02 12.96 5.43
C GLY A 124 2.75 14.10 4.43
N LYS A 125 2.91 15.36 4.86
CA LYS A 125 2.77 16.53 3.98
C LYS A 125 3.82 16.54 2.86
N VAL A 126 5.06 16.17 3.15
CA VAL A 126 6.13 16.06 2.14
C VAL A 126 5.78 14.99 1.09
N LEU A 127 5.33 13.82 1.54
CA LEU A 127 4.93 12.72 0.64
C LEU A 127 3.71 13.09 -0.21
N LEU A 128 2.73 13.80 0.34
CA LEU A 128 1.57 14.28 -0.43
C LEU A 128 1.97 15.26 -1.52
N ARG A 129 2.92 16.17 -1.27
CA ARG A 129 3.46 17.07 -2.30
C ARG A 129 4.12 16.27 -3.43
N GLN A 130 4.94 15.28 -3.09
CA GLN A 130 5.58 14.41 -4.10
C GLN A 130 4.55 13.56 -4.86
N ALA A 131 3.48 13.10 -4.21
CA ALA A 131 2.42 12.33 -4.83
C ALA A 131 1.62 13.16 -5.85
N ALA A 132 1.52 14.47 -5.64
CA ALA A 132 0.81 15.37 -6.54
C ALA A 132 1.45 15.47 -7.93
N ASP A 133 2.79 15.32 -8.03
CA ASP A 133 3.54 15.36 -9.30
C ASP A 133 2.99 14.37 -10.34
N THR A 134 2.41 13.24 -9.90
CA THR A 134 1.84 12.20 -10.77
C THR A 134 0.41 11.82 -10.39
N VAL A 135 -0.27 12.62 -9.57
CA VAL A 135 -1.62 12.33 -9.04
C VAL A 135 -1.72 10.92 -8.43
N MET A 136 -0.70 10.51 -7.67
CA MET A 136 -0.60 9.18 -7.09
C MET A 136 -1.63 8.97 -5.97
N ARG A 137 -2.34 7.83 -5.98
CA ARG A 137 -3.31 7.51 -4.92
C ARG A 137 -2.61 7.46 -3.56
N SER A 138 -3.16 8.13 -2.56
CA SER A 138 -2.47 8.34 -1.28
C SER A 138 -3.33 7.90 -0.09
N SER A 139 -2.71 7.23 0.89
CA SER A 139 -3.29 6.95 2.20
C SER A 139 -2.31 7.40 3.28
N MET A 140 -2.78 8.20 4.22
CA MET A 140 -1.97 8.85 5.25
C MET A 140 -2.60 8.65 6.63
N GLU A 141 -1.93 7.90 7.50
CA GLU A 141 -2.26 7.86 8.93
C GLU A 141 -1.19 8.66 9.68
N LEU A 142 -1.57 9.83 10.20
CA LEU A 142 -0.64 10.83 10.72
C LEU A 142 -0.82 11.05 12.23
N GLY A 143 -0.05 11.97 12.81
CA GLY A 143 -0.16 12.29 14.22
C GLY A 143 -1.54 12.85 14.57
N GLY A 144 -2.11 12.36 15.67
CA GLY A 144 -3.32 12.89 16.29
C GLY A 144 -3.03 13.58 17.62
N ASN A 145 -4.05 14.19 18.21
CA ASN A 145 -4.06 14.71 19.57
C ASN A 145 -5.42 14.33 20.18
N ALA A 146 -5.49 13.18 20.82
CA ALA A 146 -6.72 12.55 21.30
C ALA A 146 -7.03 12.97 22.74
#